data_AF-A0A6B2JX47-F1
#
_entry.id   AF-A0A6B2JX47-F1
#
_cell.length_a   1.000
_cell.length_b   1.000
_cell.length_c   1.000
_cell.angle_alpha   90.00
_cell.angle_beta   90.00
_cell.angle_gamma   90.00
#
_symmetry.space_group_name_H-M   'P 1'
#
loop_
_entity.id
_entity.type
_entity.pdbx_description
1 polymer ?
#
loop_
_entity_poly.entity_id
_entity_poly.type
_entity_poly.pdbx_seq_one_letter_code
_entity_poly.pdbx_strand_id
1 'polypeptide(L)'
;MQALARLIYPPACVSCGALVENDFALCPACWPEAHMISGLVCDVCGLPLPGEEPEGVAVQCDACLAAPRPWVRGRSVLLYRDIGARLAVAFKAYDRAELARPFGAWMARAAAPLEPEGALVVPVPLHWRRLWARRYNQAALLAQAVGRELGLQVAPDALTRPAPTAKLEGLGRAAREGVLAGAISPHPCRAAPVRGRRVLLVDDVLTTGATLAASSTALLAAGATEVCTLTLARTAKDA
;
A
#
# COMPACT_ATOMS: atom_id res chain seq x y z
N MET A 1 -32.22 3.39 11.99
CA MET A 1 -31.26 2.61 12.81
C MET A 1 -29.86 3.23 12.90
N GLN A 2 -29.24 3.69 11.80
CA GLN A 2 -27.88 4.30 11.84
C GLN A 2 -27.78 5.60 12.68
N ALA A 3 -28.80 6.46 12.66
CA ALA A 3 -28.80 7.72 13.43
C ALA A 3 -28.81 7.51 14.97
N LEU A 4 -29.53 6.49 15.46
CA LEU A 4 -29.60 6.17 16.89
C LEU A 4 -28.28 5.56 17.40
N ALA A 5 -27.62 4.75 16.57
CA ALA A 5 -26.32 4.17 16.88
C ALA A 5 -25.22 5.23 16.99
N ARG A 6 -25.27 6.28 16.15
CA ARG A 6 -24.34 7.43 16.21
C ARG A 6 -24.51 8.30 17.46
N LEU A 7 -25.67 8.26 18.11
CA LEU A 7 -25.90 8.97 19.37
C LEU A 7 -25.19 8.29 20.55
N ILE A 8 -25.06 6.96 20.48
CA ILE A 8 -24.43 6.11 21.51
C ILE A 8 -22.93 5.92 21.21
N TYR A 9 -22.58 5.79 19.93
CA TYR A 9 -21.21 5.64 19.43
C TYR A 9 -20.94 6.72 18.37
N PRO A 10 -20.65 7.96 18.80
CA PRO A 10 -20.38 9.03 17.87
C PRO A 10 -19.08 8.77 17.10
N PRO A 11 -18.99 9.24 15.83
CA PRO A 11 -17.77 9.08 15.05
C PRO A 11 -16.58 9.73 15.78
N ALA A 12 -15.46 9.01 15.82
CA ALA A 12 -14.26 9.43 16.51
C ALA A 12 -13.06 9.47 15.56
N CYS A 13 -12.17 10.42 15.81
CA CYS A 13 -10.93 10.61 15.08
C CYS A 13 -10.12 9.31 15.13
N VAL A 14 -9.73 8.79 13.96
CA VAL A 14 -9.01 7.51 13.86
C VAL A 14 -7.63 7.54 14.53
N SER A 15 -7.10 8.73 14.82
CA SER A 15 -5.83 8.93 15.53
C SER A 15 -6.01 9.16 17.05
N CYS A 16 -6.79 10.18 17.46
CA CYS A 16 -6.85 10.62 18.85
C CYS A 16 -8.18 10.34 19.58
N GLY A 17 -9.19 9.83 18.87
CA GLY A 17 -10.51 9.54 19.45
C GLY A 17 -11.41 10.75 19.69
N ALA A 18 -10.96 11.98 19.36
CA ALA A 18 -11.81 13.17 19.44
C ALA A 18 -13.05 13.04 18.53
N LEU A 19 -14.19 13.58 18.94
CA LEU A 19 -15.42 13.51 18.14
C LEU A 19 -15.24 14.19 16.79
N VAL A 20 -15.77 13.55 15.74
CA VAL A 20 -15.75 14.03 14.36
C VAL A 20 -17.12 13.85 13.73
N GLU A 21 -17.38 14.56 12.64
CA GLU A 21 -18.68 14.49 11.94
C GLU A 21 -18.86 13.20 11.13
N ASN A 22 -17.76 12.68 10.60
CA ASN A 22 -17.76 11.54 9.70
C ASN A 22 -17.03 10.36 10.33
N ASP A 23 -17.60 9.17 10.15
CA ASP A 23 -16.90 7.93 10.46
C ASP A 23 -15.55 7.92 9.74
N PHE A 24 -14.54 7.40 10.42
CA PHE A 24 -13.23 7.13 9.81
C PHE A 24 -12.43 8.39 9.39
N ALA A 25 -12.74 9.55 9.96
CA ALA A 25 -12.05 10.81 9.71
C ALA A 25 -10.90 11.10 10.69
N LEU A 26 -10.05 12.07 10.34
CA LEU A 26 -9.14 12.73 11.27
C LEU A 26 -9.77 14.06 11.70
N CYS A 27 -9.58 14.45 12.96
CA CYS A 27 -10.00 15.76 13.44
C CYS A 27 -9.07 16.87 12.87
N PRO A 28 -9.49 18.14 12.90
CA PRO A 28 -8.71 19.27 12.37
C PRO A 28 -7.29 19.40 12.97
N ALA A 29 -7.09 18.98 14.22
CA ALA A 29 -5.77 18.98 14.85
C ALA A 29 -4.88 17.84 14.38
N CYS A 30 -5.45 16.69 13.98
CA CYS A 30 -4.69 15.53 13.52
C CYS A 30 -4.45 15.51 12.02
N TRP A 31 -5.26 16.23 11.23
CA TRP A 31 -5.15 16.23 9.77
C TRP A 31 -3.78 16.73 9.26
N PRO A 32 -3.23 17.87 9.74
CA PRO A 32 -1.94 18.37 9.25
C PRO A 32 -0.79 17.41 9.56
N GLU A 33 -0.78 16.86 10.77
CA GLU A 33 0.25 15.94 11.27
C GLU A 33 0.18 14.54 10.63
N ALA A 34 -0.90 14.22 9.90
CA ALA A 34 -0.99 12.97 9.16
C ALA A 34 -0.12 13.01 7.90
N HIS A 35 0.31 14.20 7.46
CA HIS A 35 1.14 14.41 6.27
C HIS A 35 0.55 13.68 5.06
N MET A 36 -0.73 13.97 4.78
CA MET A 36 -1.42 13.46 3.59
C MET A 36 -0.64 13.86 2.34
N ILE A 37 -0.37 12.90 1.46
CA ILE A 37 0.37 13.14 0.24
C ILE A 37 -0.58 13.73 -0.81
N SER A 38 -0.24 14.92 -1.27
CA SER A 38 -0.96 15.67 -2.30
C SER A 38 0.01 16.54 -3.10
N GLY A 39 -0.43 17.02 -4.27
CA GLY A 39 0.39 17.84 -5.16
C GLY A 39 1.41 17.01 -5.95
N LEU A 40 2.54 17.63 -6.30
CA LEU A 40 3.59 17.00 -7.10
C LEU A 40 4.19 15.78 -6.40
N VAL A 41 4.10 14.62 -7.06
CA VAL A 41 4.70 13.37 -6.58
C VAL A 41 5.46 12.67 -7.69
N CYS A 42 6.52 11.94 -7.34
CA CYS A 42 7.18 11.01 -8.23
C CYS A 42 6.17 9.98 -8.75
N ASP A 43 6.02 9.88 -10.07
CA ASP A 43 4.98 9.06 -10.68
C ASP A 43 5.19 7.57 -10.40
N VAL A 44 6.45 7.14 -10.27
CA VAL A 44 6.82 5.74 -10.03
C VAL A 44 6.61 5.33 -8.58
N CYS A 45 7.06 6.12 -7.59
CA CYS A 45 7.00 5.69 -6.18
C CYS A 45 6.05 6.49 -5.29
N GLY A 46 5.47 7.58 -5.78
CA GLY A 46 4.59 8.47 -5.02
C GLY A 46 5.30 9.31 -3.96
N LEU A 47 6.61 9.58 -4.12
CA LEU A 47 7.35 10.46 -3.20
C LEU A 47 6.92 11.91 -3.46
N PRO A 48 6.49 12.70 -2.45
CA PRO A 48 6.29 14.13 -2.64
C PRO A 48 7.56 14.82 -3.11
N LEU A 49 7.46 15.66 -4.12
CA LEU A 49 8.57 16.41 -4.69
C LEU A 49 8.34 17.92 -4.52
N PRO A 50 9.41 18.73 -4.43
CA PRO A 50 9.27 20.17 -4.41
C PRO A 50 8.81 20.69 -5.78
N GLY A 51 7.95 21.71 -5.78
CA GLY A 51 7.44 22.36 -6.98
C GLY A 51 5.97 22.05 -7.27
N GLU A 52 5.49 22.58 -8.40
CA GLU A 52 4.14 22.37 -8.89
C GLU A 52 4.09 21.23 -9.92
N GLU A 53 2.93 20.62 -10.10
CA GLU A 53 2.73 19.55 -11.07
C GLU A 53 2.85 20.09 -12.49
N PRO A 54 3.84 19.65 -13.29
CA PRO A 54 3.95 20.07 -14.67
C PRO A 54 2.83 19.42 -15.50
N GLU A 55 2.17 20.21 -16.35
CA GLU A 55 1.06 19.73 -17.17
C GLU A 55 1.49 18.58 -18.10
N GLY A 56 0.89 17.40 -17.89
CA GLY A 56 1.07 16.24 -18.78
C GLY A 56 2.45 15.58 -18.75
N VAL A 57 3.32 15.92 -17.79
CA VAL A 57 4.68 15.37 -17.70
C VAL A 57 4.85 14.50 -16.46
N ALA A 58 5.14 13.21 -16.67
CA ALA A 58 5.49 12.31 -15.58
C ALA A 58 6.86 12.70 -14.98
N VAL A 59 6.89 12.93 -13.68
CA VAL A 59 8.12 13.26 -12.94
C VAL A 59 8.64 12.05 -12.16
N GLN A 60 9.96 11.97 -11.98
CA GLN A 60 10.59 10.92 -11.18
C GLN A 60 11.56 11.53 -10.17
N CYS A 61 11.65 10.92 -9.00
CA CYS A 61 12.68 11.25 -8.03
C CYS A 61 14.02 10.60 -8.41
N ASP A 62 15.12 11.16 -7.90
CA ASP A 62 16.48 10.65 -8.14
C ASP A 62 16.63 9.17 -7.84
N ALA A 63 15.99 8.68 -6.79
CA ALA A 63 16.05 7.27 -6.41
C ALA A 63 15.39 6.35 -7.45
N CYS A 64 14.34 6.81 -8.15
CA CYS A 64 13.69 6.04 -9.21
C CYS A 64 14.46 6.17 -10.53
N LEU A 65 15.06 7.33 -10.82
CA LEU A 65 15.93 7.51 -11.97
C LEU A 65 17.20 6.64 -11.88
N ALA A 66 17.82 6.60 -10.70
CA ALA A 66 19.04 5.83 -10.47
C ALA A 66 18.80 4.32 -10.40
N ALA A 67 17.60 3.89 -9.99
CA ALA A 67 17.24 2.49 -9.83
C ALA A 67 15.79 2.25 -10.29
N PRO A 68 15.59 1.93 -11.58
CA PRO A 68 14.28 1.64 -12.14
C PRO A 68 13.54 0.55 -11.35
N ARG A 69 12.24 0.75 -11.18
CA ARG A 69 11.38 -0.17 -10.44
C ARG A 69 10.64 -1.12 -11.39
N PRO A 70 10.31 -2.35 -10.98
CA PRO A 70 9.55 -3.28 -11.83
C PRO A 70 8.07 -2.89 -12.05
N TRP A 71 7.58 -1.82 -11.41
CA TRP A 71 6.22 -1.33 -11.57
C TRP A 71 6.26 0.05 -12.24
N VAL A 72 5.17 0.43 -12.90
CA VAL A 72 5.14 1.64 -13.74
C VAL A 72 4.82 2.92 -12.97
N ARG A 73 3.88 2.83 -12.02
CA ARG A 73 3.30 3.95 -11.29
C ARG A 73 3.01 3.54 -9.85
N GLY A 74 3.10 4.49 -8.94
CA GLY A 74 2.91 4.26 -7.51
C GLY A 74 2.29 5.46 -6.81
N ARG A 75 1.36 5.20 -5.89
CA ARG A 75 0.78 6.21 -5.01
C ARG A 75 0.79 5.75 -3.56
N SER A 76 0.86 6.71 -2.65
CA SER A 76 0.81 6.48 -1.21
C SER A 76 -0.11 7.53 -0.59
N VAL A 77 -0.83 7.18 0.48
CA VAL A 77 -1.78 8.13 1.11
C VAL A 77 -1.05 9.11 2.04
N LEU A 78 -0.11 8.59 2.85
CA LEU A 78 0.50 9.33 3.96
C LEU A 78 2.02 9.27 3.89
N LEU A 79 2.70 10.28 4.41
CA LEU A 79 4.08 10.11 4.84
C LEU A 79 4.12 9.31 6.15
N TYR A 80 5.08 8.39 6.27
CA TYR A 80 5.37 7.65 7.48
C TYR A 80 6.11 8.56 8.47
N ARG A 81 5.41 9.57 8.98
CA ARG A 81 5.89 10.58 9.92
C ARG A 81 4.75 10.96 10.87
N ASP A 82 5.06 11.35 12.10
CA ASP A 82 4.10 11.89 13.09
C ASP A 82 2.81 11.07 13.21
N ILE A 83 1.64 11.62 12.84
CA ILE A 83 0.37 10.87 12.87
C ILE A 83 0.32 9.78 11.80
N GLY A 84 0.88 10.00 10.62
CA GLY A 84 0.94 8.97 9.58
C GLY A 84 1.69 7.71 10.05
N ALA A 85 2.80 7.89 10.76
CA ALA A 85 3.52 6.79 11.40
C ALA A 85 2.67 6.10 12.49
N ARG A 86 2.01 6.87 13.36
CA ARG A 86 1.12 6.32 14.40
C ARG A 86 -0.02 5.52 13.83
N LEU A 87 -0.66 5.98 12.75
CA LEU A 87 -1.76 5.28 12.08
C LEU A 87 -1.28 3.96 11.46
N ALA A 88 -0.13 3.98 10.76
CA ALA A 88 0.45 2.78 10.18
C ALA A 88 0.88 1.75 11.25
N VAL A 89 1.38 2.21 12.40
CA VAL A 89 1.69 1.34 13.54
C VAL A 89 0.42 0.80 14.20
N ALA A 90 -0.58 1.65 14.43
CA ALA A 90 -1.86 1.23 14.99
C ALA A 90 -2.55 0.18 14.13
N PHE A 91 -2.44 0.29 12.80
CA PHE A 91 -2.96 -0.72 11.88
C PHE A 91 -2.22 -2.06 11.94
N LYS A 92 -0.93 -2.03 12.27
CA LYS A 92 -0.13 -3.23 12.50
C LYS A 92 -0.46 -3.88 13.84
N ALA A 93 -1.11 -3.16 14.76
CA ALA A 93 -1.57 -3.71 16.02
C ALA A 93 -2.72 -4.68 15.79
N TYR A 94 -2.74 -5.73 16.61
CA TYR A 94 -3.57 -6.92 16.41
C TYR A 94 -5.09 -6.65 16.41
N ASP A 95 -5.57 -5.58 17.05
CA ASP A 95 -7.00 -5.39 17.35
C ASP A 95 -7.66 -4.23 16.58
N ARG A 96 -7.07 -3.79 15.45
CA ARG A 96 -7.51 -2.60 14.71
C ARG A 96 -7.89 -2.87 13.27
N ALA A 97 -8.45 -4.04 12.98
CA ALA A 97 -8.85 -4.44 11.62
C ALA A 97 -9.96 -3.54 11.03
N GLU A 98 -10.78 -2.92 11.88
CA GLU A 98 -11.79 -1.92 11.52
C GLU A 98 -11.19 -0.69 10.83
N LEU A 99 -9.89 -0.41 11.03
CA LEU A 99 -9.20 0.67 10.33
C LEU A 99 -8.99 0.40 8.83
N ALA A 100 -9.15 -0.85 8.38
CA ALA A 100 -8.99 -1.20 6.97
C ALA A 100 -10.02 -0.47 6.09
N ARG A 101 -11.22 -0.21 6.60
CA ARG A 101 -12.27 0.52 5.88
C ARG A 101 -11.93 2.01 5.65
N PRO A 102 -11.58 2.82 6.67
CA PRO A 102 -11.04 4.17 6.47
C PRO A 102 -9.92 4.21 5.44
N PHE A 103 -8.95 3.33 5.64
CA PHE A 103 -7.72 3.36 4.87
C PHE A 103 -7.96 2.92 3.45
N GLY A 104 -8.85 1.95 3.22
CA GLY A 104 -9.32 1.58 1.89
C GLY A 104 -9.96 2.74 1.14
N ALA A 105 -10.80 3.55 1.80
CA ALA A 105 -11.40 4.73 1.18
C ALA A 105 -10.36 5.81 0.83
N TRP A 106 -9.39 6.05 1.71
CA TRP A 106 -8.30 6.98 1.40
C TRP A 106 -7.40 6.47 0.28
N MET A 107 -7.06 5.18 0.30
CA MET A 107 -6.25 4.53 -0.73
C MET A 107 -6.97 4.53 -2.09
N ALA A 108 -8.28 4.29 -2.13
CA ALA A 108 -9.08 4.35 -3.35
C ALA A 108 -9.03 5.76 -3.99
N ARG A 109 -9.12 6.82 -3.18
CA ARG A 109 -8.95 8.20 -3.67
C ARG A 109 -7.54 8.45 -4.21
N ALA A 110 -6.52 8.01 -3.49
CA ALA A 110 -5.12 8.11 -3.93
C ALA A 110 -4.82 7.29 -5.18
N ALA A 111 -5.64 6.28 -5.50
CA ALA A 111 -5.48 5.44 -6.68
C ALA A 111 -5.99 6.09 -7.97
N ALA A 112 -6.74 7.19 -7.91
CA ALA A 112 -7.33 7.80 -9.10
C ALA A 112 -6.31 8.11 -10.22
N PRO A 113 -5.11 8.67 -9.95
CA PRO A 113 -4.08 8.90 -10.97
C PRO A 113 -3.44 7.61 -11.52
N LEU A 114 -3.76 6.45 -10.95
CA LEU A 114 -3.34 5.15 -11.44
C LEU A 114 -4.34 4.56 -12.44
N GLU A 115 -5.48 5.20 -12.71
CA GLU A 115 -6.52 4.71 -13.65
C GLU A 115 -6.91 3.25 -13.37
N PRO A 116 -7.35 2.91 -12.14
CA PRO A 116 -7.41 1.52 -11.70
C PRO A 116 -8.53 0.69 -12.35
N GLU A 117 -9.30 1.25 -13.29
CA GLU A 117 -10.42 0.60 -13.97
C GLU A 117 -10.01 -0.74 -14.59
N GLY A 118 -10.79 -1.79 -14.30
CA GLY A 118 -10.53 -3.14 -14.82
C GLY A 118 -9.29 -3.84 -14.25
N ALA A 119 -8.52 -3.19 -13.38
CA ALA A 119 -7.35 -3.78 -12.74
C ALA A 119 -7.75 -4.90 -11.76
N LEU A 120 -6.83 -5.84 -11.55
CA LEU A 120 -6.91 -6.83 -10.49
C LEU A 120 -6.18 -6.31 -9.26
N VAL A 121 -6.85 -6.25 -8.11
CA VAL A 121 -6.20 -5.87 -6.85
C VAL A 121 -5.51 -7.09 -6.25
N VAL A 122 -4.21 -6.97 -5.98
CA VAL A 122 -3.42 -8.03 -5.36
C VAL A 122 -2.70 -7.47 -4.13
N PRO A 123 -2.85 -8.06 -2.93
CA PRO A 123 -2.08 -7.66 -1.77
C PRO A 123 -0.66 -8.23 -1.81
N VAL A 124 0.30 -7.52 -1.23
CA VAL A 124 1.62 -8.06 -0.91
C VAL A 124 1.46 -9.26 0.05
N PRO A 125 2.09 -10.42 -0.22
CA PRO A 125 1.95 -11.59 0.61
C PRO A 125 2.76 -11.45 1.91
N LEU A 126 2.15 -11.87 3.01
CA LEU A 126 2.81 -12.01 4.28
C LEU A 126 3.35 -13.44 4.43
N HIS A 127 4.54 -13.59 5.04
CA HIS A 127 5.06 -14.92 5.36
C HIS A 127 4.14 -15.62 6.38
N TRP A 128 3.90 -16.92 6.22
CA TRP A 128 2.94 -17.69 7.04
C TRP A 128 3.18 -17.53 8.55
N ARG A 129 4.42 -17.59 9.05
CA ARG A 129 4.72 -17.37 10.49
C ARG A 129 4.23 -16.01 11.00
N ARG A 130 4.32 -14.96 10.17
CA ARG A 130 3.82 -13.62 10.52
C ARG A 130 2.29 -13.56 10.43
N LEU A 131 1.68 -14.29 9.48
CA LEU A 131 0.23 -14.43 9.41
C LEU A 131 -0.33 -15.12 10.66
N TRP A 132 0.33 -16.17 11.14
CA TRP A 132 -0.02 -16.84 12.40
C TRP A 132 0.09 -15.92 13.61
N ALA A 133 1.17 -15.13 13.72
CA ALA A 133 1.34 -14.18 14.82
C ALA A 133 0.36 -13.00 14.78
N ARG A 134 -0.07 -12.58 13.57
CA ARG A 134 -0.89 -11.38 13.36
C ARG A 134 -2.35 -11.66 12.98
N ARG A 135 -2.75 -12.94 12.85
CA ARG A 135 -4.05 -13.48 12.39
C ARG A 135 -4.51 -13.09 10.98
N TYR A 136 -4.11 -11.93 10.47
CA TYR A 136 -4.51 -11.42 9.16
C TYR A 136 -3.33 -10.78 8.43
N ASN A 137 -3.42 -10.78 7.10
CA ASN A 137 -2.54 -10.00 6.23
C ASN A 137 -3.11 -8.58 6.10
N GLN A 138 -2.45 -7.59 6.70
CA GLN A 138 -2.87 -6.18 6.65
C GLN A 138 -3.06 -5.68 5.22
N ALA A 139 -2.13 -6.02 4.33
CA ALA A 139 -2.24 -5.68 2.92
C ALA A 139 -3.48 -6.31 2.27
N ALA A 140 -3.88 -7.53 2.69
CA ALA A 140 -5.10 -8.18 2.19
C ALA A 140 -6.38 -7.49 2.68
N LEU A 141 -6.41 -7.01 3.93
CA LEU A 141 -7.53 -6.23 4.44
C LEU A 141 -7.68 -4.90 3.68
N LEU A 142 -6.56 -4.21 3.43
CA LEU A 142 -6.53 -3.00 2.62
C LEU A 142 -6.95 -3.28 1.17
N ALA A 143 -6.44 -4.34 0.55
CA ALA A 143 -6.79 -4.74 -0.81
C ALA A 143 -8.28 -5.05 -0.95
N GLN A 144 -8.89 -5.72 0.03
CA GLN A 144 -10.34 -5.95 0.05
C GLN A 144 -11.13 -4.67 0.16
N ALA A 145 -10.70 -3.74 1.03
CA ALA A 145 -11.36 -2.46 1.19
C ALA A 145 -11.23 -1.61 -0.10
N VAL A 146 -10.05 -1.52 -0.69
CA VAL A 146 -9.79 -0.85 -1.97
C VAL A 146 -10.62 -1.46 -3.10
N GLY A 147 -10.64 -2.79 -3.22
CA GLY A 147 -11.42 -3.49 -4.24
C GLY A 147 -12.93 -3.21 -4.11
N ARG A 148 -13.44 -3.10 -2.87
CA ARG A 148 -14.84 -2.72 -2.63
C ARG A 148 -15.13 -1.28 -3.05
N GLU A 149 -14.28 -0.34 -2.65
CA GLU A 149 -14.46 1.10 -2.95
C GLU A 149 -14.34 1.40 -4.44
N LEU A 150 -13.47 0.69 -5.16
CA LEU A 150 -13.24 0.87 -6.59
C LEU A 150 -14.07 -0.08 -7.48
N GLY A 151 -14.83 -1.01 -6.91
CA GLY A 151 -15.58 -2.02 -7.67
C GLY A 151 -14.68 -3.02 -8.43
N LEU A 152 -13.48 -3.30 -7.92
CA LEU A 152 -12.47 -4.16 -8.57
C LEU A 152 -12.43 -5.56 -7.97
N GLN A 153 -12.05 -6.51 -8.81
CA GLN A 153 -11.78 -7.88 -8.36
C GLN A 153 -10.51 -7.93 -7.52
N VAL A 154 -10.52 -8.74 -6.47
CA VAL A 154 -9.38 -8.93 -5.57
C VAL A 154 -8.92 -10.39 -5.65
N ALA A 155 -7.63 -10.61 -5.88
CA ALA A 155 -7.01 -11.92 -5.81
C ALA A 155 -6.06 -11.99 -4.59
N PRO A 156 -6.59 -12.28 -3.38
CA PRO A 156 -5.83 -12.16 -2.13
C PRO A 156 -4.66 -13.14 -2.01
N ASP A 157 -4.74 -14.27 -2.72
CA ASP A 157 -3.76 -15.36 -2.66
C ASP A 157 -2.99 -15.53 -3.98
N ALA A 158 -2.97 -14.52 -4.86
CA ALA A 158 -2.27 -14.60 -6.14
C ALA A 158 -0.74 -14.77 -5.97
N LEU A 159 -0.20 -14.29 -4.85
CA LEU A 159 1.21 -14.37 -4.49
C LEU A 159 1.40 -15.19 -3.23
N THR A 160 2.54 -15.86 -3.13
CA THR A 160 2.97 -16.58 -1.94
C THR A 160 4.37 -16.15 -1.52
N ARG A 161 4.64 -16.25 -0.21
CA ARG A 161 5.93 -15.97 0.40
C ARG A 161 6.37 -17.22 1.18
N PRO A 162 7.00 -18.19 0.51
CA PRO A 162 7.26 -19.51 1.08
C PRO A 162 8.33 -19.49 2.19
N ALA A 163 9.30 -18.58 2.08
CA ALA A 163 10.38 -18.42 3.05
C ALA A 163 10.37 -17.03 3.70
N PRO A 164 10.74 -16.92 4.99
CA PRO A 164 10.99 -15.62 5.58
C PRO A 164 12.28 -15.06 4.97
N THR A 165 12.28 -13.80 4.55
CA THR A 165 13.51 -13.16 4.08
C THR A 165 14.51 -13.14 5.24
N ALA A 166 15.67 -13.77 5.04
CA ALA A 166 16.77 -13.73 6.01
C ALA A 166 17.19 -12.27 6.25
N LYS A 167 17.74 -11.97 7.45
CA LYS A 167 18.27 -10.63 7.72
C LYS A 167 19.30 -10.25 6.64
N LEU A 168 19.13 -9.08 6.03
CA LEU A 168 20.01 -8.57 4.97
C LEU A 168 21.26 -7.84 5.52
N GLU A 169 21.46 -7.88 6.85
CA GLU A 169 22.68 -7.39 7.51
C GLU A 169 23.89 -8.20 7.04
N GLY A 170 24.97 -7.52 6.63
CA GLY A 170 26.20 -8.15 6.15
C GLY A 170 26.21 -8.63 4.68
N LEU A 171 25.07 -8.61 3.97
CA LEU A 171 25.03 -9.02 2.55
C LEU A 171 25.40 -7.88 1.58
N GLY A 172 26.23 -8.18 0.58
CA GLY A 172 26.52 -7.30 -0.54
C GLY A 172 25.30 -7.11 -1.48
N ARG A 173 25.34 -6.10 -2.34
CA ARG A 173 24.21 -5.70 -3.22
C ARG A 173 23.62 -6.86 -4.05
N ALA A 174 24.47 -7.62 -4.74
CA ALA A 174 24.02 -8.76 -5.56
C ALA A 174 23.40 -9.90 -4.72
N ALA A 175 23.94 -10.16 -3.53
CA ALA A 175 23.38 -11.17 -2.62
C ALA A 175 22.04 -10.72 -2.02
N ARG A 176 21.87 -9.42 -1.77
CA ARG A 176 20.58 -8.83 -1.36
C ARG A 176 19.54 -8.95 -2.47
N GLU A 177 19.92 -8.64 -3.70
CA GLU A 177 19.07 -8.80 -4.88
C GLU A 177 18.67 -10.26 -5.09
N GLY A 178 19.60 -11.21 -4.93
CA GLY A 178 19.33 -12.65 -5.01
C GLY A 178 18.45 -13.20 -3.89
N VAL A 179 18.58 -12.72 -2.65
CA VAL A 179 17.71 -13.13 -1.53
C VAL A 179 16.29 -12.54 -1.65
N LEU A 180 16.16 -11.38 -2.28
CA LEU A 180 14.87 -10.77 -2.58
C LEU A 180 14.21 -11.41 -3.81
N ALA A 181 15.01 -11.77 -4.83
CA ALA A 181 14.58 -12.54 -5.99
C ALA A 181 14.19 -13.97 -5.57
N GLY A 182 12.91 -14.30 -5.60
CA GLY A 182 12.40 -15.60 -5.16
C GLY A 182 11.92 -15.63 -3.69
N ALA A 183 12.02 -14.52 -2.95
CA ALA A 183 11.32 -14.40 -1.67
C ALA A 183 9.79 -14.42 -1.86
N ILE A 184 9.31 -13.99 -3.02
CA ILE A 184 7.89 -13.95 -3.40
C ILE A 184 7.75 -14.59 -4.77
N SER A 185 6.72 -15.43 -4.93
CA SER A 185 6.41 -16.10 -6.19
C SER A 185 4.90 -16.13 -6.44
N PRO A 186 4.46 -16.30 -7.69
CA PRO A 186 3.06 -16.56 -8.01
C PRO A 186 2.59 -17.83 -7.30
N HIS A 187 1.37 -17.81 -6.75
CA HIS A 187 0.81 -19.00 -6.16
C HIS A 187 0.47 -20.03 -7.25
N PRO A 188 0.94 -21.28 -7.17
CA PRO A 188 0.86 -22.27 -8.26
C PRO A 188 -0.58 -22.53 -8.74
N CYS A 189 -1.55 -22.53 -7.82
CA CYS A 189 -2.95 -22.80 -8.16
C CYS A 189 -3.87 -21.55 -8.16
N ARG A 190 -3.37 -20.38 -7.76
CA ARG A 190 -4.21 -19.19 -7.48
C ARG A 190 -3.76 -17.93 -8.23
N ALA A 191 -2.66 -17.99 -8.96
CA ALA A 191 -2.17 -16.89 -9.78
C ALA A 191 -2.86 -16.77 -11.15
N ALA A 192 -3.68 -17.74 -11.56
CA ALA A 192 -4.34 -17.74 -12.87
C ALA A 192 -5.08 -16.43 -13.21
N PRO A 193 -5.79 -15.75 -12.27
CA PRO A 193 -6.45 -14.47 -12.56
C PRO A 193 -5.52 -13.33 -12.94
N VAL A 194 -4.21 -13.42 -12.66
CA VAL A 194 -3.23 -12.36 -12.93
C VAL A 194 -2.91 -12.23 -14.42
N ARG A 195 -3.00 -13.34 -15.17
CA ARG A 195 -2.56 -13.40 -16.56
C ARG A 195 -3.39 -12.46 -17.45
N GLY A 196 -2.70 -11.61 -18.21
CA GLY A 196 -3.34 -10.66 -19.13
C GLY A 196 -4.05 -9.50 -18.43
N ARG A 197 -3.84 -9.31 -17.12
CA ARG A 197 -4.46 -8.23 -16.35
C ARG A 197 -3.43 -7.18 -15.98
N ARG A 198 -3.90 -5.93 -15.93
CA ARG A 198 -3.27 -4.87 -15.16
C ARG A 198 -3.48 -5.14 -13.68
N VAL A 199 -2.45 -4.97 -12.87
CA VAL A 199 -2.50 -5.27 -11.44
C VAL A 199 -2.28 -4.01 -10.60
N LEU A 200 -3.16 -3.80 -9.63
CA LEU A 200 -2.98 -2.83 -8.55
C LEU A 200 -2.45 -3.57 -7.31
N LEU A 201 -1.14 -3.48 -7.09
CA LEU A 201 -0.45 -4.11 -5.97
C LEU A 201 -0.57 -3.25 -4.71
N VAL A 202 -1.16 -3.80 -3.66
CA VAL A 202 -1.48 -3.09 -2.41
C VAL A 202 -0.56 -3.54 -1.27
N ASP A 203 -0.02 -2.58 -0.52
CA ASP A 203 0.74 -2.83 0.71
C ASP A 203 0.41 -1.81 1.81
N ASP A 204 0.85 -2.05 3.04
CA ASP A 204 0.66 -1.10 4.13
C ASP A 204 1.68 0.05 4.09
N VAL A 205 2.98 -0.26 3.99
CA VAL A 205 4.05 0.72 4.09
C VAL A 205 5.14 0.50 3.04
N LEU A 206 5.34 1.50 2.18
CA LEU A 206 6.49 1.58 1.29
C LEU A 206 7.71 2.18 2.02
N THR A 207 8.74 1.37 2.23
CA THR A 207 10.05 1.82 2.73
C THR A 207 11.08 1.88 1.58
N THR A 208 11.92 0.84 1.45
CA THR A 208 12.89 0.72 0.35
C THR A 208 12.25 0.32 -0.98
N GLY A 209 11.03 -0.23 -0.93
CA GLY A 209 10.33 -0.81 -2.08
C GLY A 209 10.80 -2.21 -2.46
N ALA A 210 11.67 -2.85 -1.67
CA ALA A 210 12.19 -4.19 -1.99
C ALA A 210 11.09 -5.26 -2.06
N THR A 211 10.12 -5.22 -1.13
CA THR A 211 9.01 -6.19 -1.09
C THR A 211 8.03 -5.96 -2.24
N LEU A 212 7.71 -4.70 -2.55
CA LEU A 212 6.91 -4.33 -3.71
C LEU A 212 7.63 -4.74 -5.01
N ALA A 213 8.94 -4.55 -5.12
CA ALA A 213 9.71 -4.94 -6.31
C ALA A 213 9.63 -6.45 -6.55
N ALA A 214 9.90 -7.26 -5.52
CA ALA A 214 9.80 -8.71 -5.62
C ALA A 214 8.37 -9.17 -5.99
N SER A 215 7.35 -8.53 -5.41
CA SER A 215 5.94 -8.83 -5.72
C SER A 215 5.57 -8.45 -7.15
N SER A 216 5.96 -7.27 -7.61
CA SER A 216 5.73 -6.80 -8.99
C SER A 216 6.43 -7.70 -10.00
N THR A 217 7.69 -8.07 -9.77
CA THR A 217 8.42 -9.03 -10.62
C THR A 217 7.71 -10.37 -10.68
N ALA A 218 7.23 -10.90 -9.54
CA ALA A 218 6.45 -12.14 -9.51
C ALA A 218 5.15 -12.02 -10.32
N LEU A 219 4.42 -10.92 -10.21
CA LEU A 219 3.19 -10.68 -10.96
C LEU A 219 3.43 -10.59 -12.46
N LEU A 220 4.48 -9.89 -12.89
CA LEU A 220 4.88 -9.81 -14.29
C LEU A 220 5.27 -11.20 -14.81
N ALA A 221 6.01 -11.99 -14.03
CA ALA A 221 6.34 -13.38 -14.38
C ALA A 221 5.09 -14.29 -14.45
N ALA A 222 4.02 -13.98 -13.70
CA ALA A 222 2.72 -14.64 -13.80
C ALA A 222 1.90 -14.19 -15.03
N GLY A 223 2.42 -13.26 -15.83
CA GLY A 223 1.78 -12.75 -17.04
C GLY A 223 0.89 -11.53 -16.83
N ALA A 224 1.05 -10.77 -15.74
CA ALA A 224 0.46 -9.43 -15.65
C ALA A 224 0.97 -8.55 -16.80
N THR A 225 0.11 -7.72 -17.38
CA THR A 225 0.53 -6.79 -18.45
C THR A 225 1.27 -5.59 -17.88
N GLU A 226 0.89 -5.15 -16.69
CA GLU A 226 1.42 -4.00 -16.02
C GLU A 226 1.13 -4.09 -14.50
N VAL A 227 2.01 -3.51 -13.68
CA VAL A 227 1.81 -3.42 -12.24
C VAL A 227 1.90 -1.95 -11.81
N CYS A 228 0.89 -1.49 -11.08
CA CYS A 228 0.92 -0.24 -10.31
C CYS A 228 0.93 -0.57 -8.81
N THR A 229 1.46 0.33 -8.00
CA THR A 229 1.54 0.14 -6.53
C THR A 229 0.72 1.17 -5.78
N LEU A 230 0.10 0.73 -4.68
CA LEU A 230 -0.70 1.58 -3.81
C LEU A 230 -0.42 1.22 -2.36
N THR A 231 0.05 2.18 -1.57
CA THR A 231 0.34 1.95 -0.15
C THR A 231 -0.36 2.94 0.77
N LEU A 232 -0.62 2.55 2.02
CA LEU A 232 -1.19 3.46 3.00
C LEU A 232 -0.16 4.54 3.38
N ALA A 233 1.08 4.15 3.68
CA ALA A 233 2.11 5.10 4.07
C ALA A 233 3.42 4.86 3.34
N ARG A 234 4.23 5.91 3.19
CA ARG A 234 5.60 5.77 2.68
C ARG A 234 6.63 6.56 3.47
N THR A 235 7.84 6.05 3.56
CA THR A 235 8.95 6.84 4.10
C THR A 235 9.47 7.81 3.04
N ALA A 236 9.71 9.06 3.44
CA ALA A 236 10.66 9.93 2.77
C ALA A 236 12.00 9.78 3.51
N LYS A 237 13.12 9.76 2.80
CA LYS A 237 14.37 10.13 3.47
C LYS A 237 14.32 11.64 3.56
N ASP A 238 14.50 12.19 4.77
CA ASP A 238 14.63 13.63 4.94
C ASP A 238 15.78 14.10 4.03
N ALA A 239 15.46 15.05 3.14
CA ALA A 239 16.42 15.68 2.25
C ALA A 239 17.33 16.61 3.04
#